data_AF-V4SLM3-F1
#
_entry.id   AF-V4SLM3-F1
#
_cell.length_a   1.000
_cell.length_b   1.000
_cell.length_c   1.000
_cell.angle_alpha   90.00
_cell.angle_beta   90.00
_cell.angle_gamma   90.00
#
_symmetry.space_group_name_H-M   'P 1'
#
loop_
_entity.id
_entity.type
_entity.pdbx_description
1 polymer ?
#
loop_
_entity_poly.entity_id
_entity_poly.type
_entity_poly.pdbx_seq_one_letter_code
_entity_poly.pdbx_strand_id
1 'polypeptide(L)'
;MIPVMIWGTLIMQKRYKGYDYFLALLVTLGCSIFILFPSGADLSPYSKGRENTVWGVSLMVGYLGFDGFTSTFQDKLFKGYDMEIHNQIFYTTLCSCVLSLSGLILEGHLFLAIDFVYHHLDCFFDVALLSTVATTSQFFISYTIRTFGALTFATIMTTRQLVSIVLSCVWFRHPLSWEQCIGSVIVFGALYTRSFFKKVSEKLRPSEHPMENMHNGASSLMKGSSPRGGEP
;
A
#
# COMPACT_ATOMS: atom_id res chain seq x y z
N MET A 1 -0.83 6.10 -4.98
CA MET A 1 0.54 5.94 -5.55
C MET A 1 1.48 7.08 -5.17
N ILE A 2 1.12 8.35 -5.42
CA ILE A 2 1.98 9.52 -5.14
C ILE A 2 2.42 9.62 -3.65
N PRO A 3 1.52 9.50 -2.64
CA PRO A 3 1.93 9.61 -1.23
C PRO A 3 2.96 8.54 -0.82
N VAL A 4 2.79 7.31 -1.29
CA VAL A 4 3.72 6.20 -1.06
C VAL A 4 5.10 6.46 -1.68
N MET A 5 5.17 7.14 -2.83
CA MET A 5 6.46 7.50 -3.44
C MET A 5 7.17 8.61 -2.67
N ILE A 6 6.42 9.60 -2.19
CA ILE A 6 6.95 10.69 -1.35
C ILE A 6 7.50 10.12 -0.05
N TRP A 7 6.70 9.35 0.69
CA TRP A 7 7.12 8.71 1.92
C TRP A 7 8.22 7.66 1.70
N GLY A 8 8.19 6.92 0.59
CA GLY A 8 9.23 5.96 0.25
C GLY A 8 10.59 6.63 0.02
N THR A 9 10.59 7.84 -0.55
CA THR A 9 11.81 8.63 -0.72
C THR A 9 12.29 9.17 0.63
N LEU A 10 11.38 9.71 1.46
CA LEU A 10 11.75 10.31 2.73
C LEU A 10 12.23 9.28 3.77
N ILE A 11 11.46 8.20 3.95
CA ILE A 11 11.65 7.22 5.04
C ILE A 11 12.65 6.11 4.65
N MET A 12 12.59 5.62 3.41
CA MET A 12 13.45 4.51 2.94
C MET A 12 14.64 4.98 2.10
N GLN A 13 14.80 6.29 1.88
CA GLN A 13 15.84 6.87 1.00
C GLN A 13 15.89 6.21 -0.39
N LYS A 14 14.75 5.66 -0.86
CA LYS A 14 14.66 5.01 -2.16
C LYS A 14 14.69 6.08 -3.25
N ARG A 15 15.59 5.92 -4.21
CA ARG A 15 15.63 6.74 -5.42
C ARG A 15 14.67 6.16 -6.46
N TYR A 16 13.52 6.81 -6.64
CA TYR A 16 12.63 6.52 -7.76
C TYR A 16 13.14 7.23 -9.02
N LYS A 17 13.09 6.57 -10.18
CA LYS A 17 13.47 7.19 -11.45
C LYS A 17 12.38 8.18 -11.87
N GLY A 18 12.73 9.21 -12.64
CA GLY A 18 11.76 10.19 -13.15
C GLY A 18 10.60 9.55 -13.91
N TYR A 19 10.85 8.40 -14.55
CA TYR A 19 9.84 7.58 -15.20
C TYR A 19 8.74 7.07 -14.26
N ASP A 20 9.07 6.68 -13.03
CA ASP A 20 8.07 6.21 -12.04
C ASP A 20 7.13 7.34 -11.63
N TYR A 21 7.66 8.57 -11.52
CA TYR A 21 6.87 9.76 -11.21
C TYR A 21 5.97 10.16 -12.38
N PHE A 22 6.50 10.09 -13.60
CA PHE A 22 5.71 10.33 -14.82
C PHE A 22 4.54 9.36 -14.93
N LEU A 23 4.77 8.07 -14.71
CA LEU A 23 3.70 7.06 -14.71
C LEU A 23 2.67 7.30 -13.59
N ALA A 24 3.11 7.70 -12.39
CA ALA A 24 2.20 8.03 -11.31
C ALA A 24 1.33 9.27 -11.61
N LEU A 25 1.90 10.28 -12.26
CA LEU A 25 1.16 11.44 -12.74
C LEU A 25 0.17 11.03 -13.84
N LEU A 26 0.57 10.19 -14.77
CA LEU A 26 -0.30 9.72 -15.85
C LEU A 26 -1.50 8.93 -15.32
N VAL A 27 -1.29 8.05 -14.34
CA VAL A 27 -2.36 7.35 -13.61
C VAL A 27 -3.29 8.36 -12.93
N THR A 28 -2.73 9.37 -12.25
CA THR A 28 -3.52 10.38 -11.54
C THR A 28 -4.36 11.22 -12.50
N LEU A 29 -3.77 11.68 -13.61
CA LEU A 29 -4.46 12.43 -14.66
C LEU A 29 -5.57 11.61 -15.31
N GLY A 30 -5.30 10.34 -15.65
CA GLY A 30 -6.32 9.46 -16.22
C GLY A 30 -7.49 9.21 -15.26
N CYS A 31 -7.23 9.08 -13.96
CA CYS A 31 -8.29 9.00 -12.94
C CYS A 31 -9.08 10.32 -12.85
N SER A 32 -8.41 11.47 -12.87
CA SER A 32 -9.06 12.77 -12.84
C SER A 32 -9.97 13.00 -14.06
N ILE A 33 -9.51 12.65 -15.26
CA ILE A 33 -10.34 12.74 -16.49
C ILE A 33 -11.55 11.82 -16.37
N PHE A 34 -11.36 10.60 -15.88
CA PHE A 34 -12.46 9.64 -15.71
C PHE A 34 -13.54 10.14 -14.74
N ILE A 35 -13.14 10.78 -13.63
CA ILE A 35 -14.05 11.27 -12.58
C ILE A 35 -14.70 12.60 -12.96
N LEU A 36 -13.97 13.51 -13.62
CA LEU A 36 -14.44 14.88 -13.88
C LEU A 36 -15.39 14.99 -15.09
N PHE A 37 -15.36 14.03 -16.02
CA PHE A 37 -16.14 14.07 -17.26
C PHE A 37 -17.12 12.89 -17.39
N PRO A 38 -18.13 12.76 -16.50
CA PRO A 38 -19.19 11.78 -16.68
C PRO A 38 -20.10 12.14 -17.87
N SER A 39 -20.38 11.16 -18.75
CA SER A 39 -21.41 11.29 -19.78
C SER A 39 -22.79 11.10 -19.16
N GLY A 40 -23.36 12.18 -18.64
CA GLY A 40 -24.73 12.16 -18.14
C GLY A 40 -24.96 13.31 -17.18
N ALA A 41 -26.07 14.00 -17.35
CA ALA A 41 -26.54 15.07 -16.48
C ALA A 41 -26.98 14.58 -15.08
N ASP A 42 -26.39 13.49 -14.58
CA ASP A 42 -26.53 13.03 -13.20
C ASP A 42 -25.43 13.64 -12.32
N LEU A 43 -25.23 14.95 -12.46
CA LEU A 43 -24.86 15.77 -11.32
C LEU A 43 -26.08 15.81 -10.42
N SER A 44 -26.29 14.75 -9.62
CA SER A 44 -27.22 14.82 -8.50
C SER A 44 -26.89 16.11 -7.73
N PRO A 45 -27.79 17.09 -7.71
CA PRO A 45 -27.54 18.40 -7.15
C PRO A 45 -27.70 18.28 -5.63
N TYR A 46 -26.75 17.63 -4.96
CA TYR A 46 -26.54 17.89 -3.54
C TYR A 46 -25.69 19.16 -3.38
N SER A 47 -26.26 20.24 -3.90
CA SER A 47 -25.89 21.62 -3.64
C SER A 47 -26.22 21.95 -2.17
N LYS A 48 -25.38 21.47 -1.25
CA LYS A 48 -25.29 22.04 0.11
C LYS A 48 -23.89 21.82 0.69
N GLY A 49 -23.08 22.88 0.63
CA GLY A 49 -21.86 23.03 1.42
C GLY A 49 -20.56 23.06 0.61
N ARG A 50 -20.25 24.19 -0.04
CA ARG A 50 -18.89 24.48 -0.55
C ARG A 50 -17.85 24.43 0.60
N GLU A 51 -18.29 24.66 1.83
CA GLU A 51 -17.53 24.47 3.08
C GLU A 51 -17.16 22.99 3.35
N ASN A 52 -18.07 22.06 3.07
CA ASN A 52 -17.85 20.62 3.28
C ASN A 52 -17.00 19.99 2.17
N THR A 53 -17.00 20.57 0.96
CA THR A 53 -16.15 20.07 -0.15
C THR A 53 -14.67 20.26 0.13
N VAL A 54 -14.26 21.44 0.61
CA VAL A 54 -12.85 21.69 0.97
C VAL A 54 -12.44 20.78 2.12
N TRP A 55 -13.28 20.68 3.16
CA TRP A 55 -13.02 19.80 4.29
C TRP A 55 -12.93 18.32 3.87
N GLY A 56 -13.86 17.84 3.04
CA GLY A 56 -13.85 16.47 2.51
C GLY A 56 -12.63 16.17 1.64
N VAL A 57 -12.21 17.11 0.78
CA VAL A 57 -10.98 16.99 0.00
C VAL A 57 -9.75 16.98 0.91
N SER A 58 -9.69 17.86 1.92
CA SER A 58 -8.62 17.86 2.92
C SER A 58 -8.55 16.55 3.70
N LEU A 59 -9.69 15.98 4.10
CA LEU A 59 -9.77 14.68 4.77
C LEU A 59 -9.29 13.55 3.84
N MET A 60 -9.63 13.58 2.55
CA MET A 60 -9.16 12.58 1.58
C MET A 60 -7.64 12.68 1.34
N VAL A 61 -7.10 13.89 1.24
CA VAL A 61 -5.64 14.09 1.15
C VAL A 61 -4.95 13.58 2.41
N GLY A 62 -5.50 13.88 3.59
CA GLY A 62 -5.01 13.35 4.86
C GLY A 62 -5.04 11.83 4.90
N TYR A 63 -6.18 11.22 4.58
CA TYR A 63 -6.35 9.77 4.50
C TYR A 63 -5.32 9.11 3.58
N LEU A 64 -5.17 9.61 2.35
CA LEU A 64 -4.19 9.07 1.38
C LEU A 64 -2.74 9.28 1.85
N GLY A 65 -2.48 10.37 2.57
CA GLY A 65 -1.20 10.65 3.21
C GLY A 65 -0.86 9.62 4.29
N PHE A 66 -1.80 9.34 5.18
CA PHE A 66 -1.64 8.36 6.27
C PHE A 66 -1.64 6.91 5.77
N ASP A 67 -2.46 6.58 4.78
CA ASP A 67 -2.45 5.27 4.10
C ASP A 67 -1.09 5.01 3.43
N GLY A 68 -0.56 6.03 2.75
CA GLY A 68 0.76 5.97 2.14
C GLY A 68 1.89 5.88 3.17
N PHE A 69 1.79 6.61 4.27
CA PHE A 69 2.74 6.55 5.38
C PHE A 69 2.77 5.16 6.02
N THR A 70 1.60 4.65 6.41
CA THR A 70 1.46 3.37 7.12
C THR A 70 2.02 2.22 6.29
N SER A 71 1.59 2.09 5.03
CA SER A 71 2.08 1.03 4.14
C SER A 71 3.60 1.12 3.88
N THR A 72 4.16 2.34 3.80
CA THR A 72 5.60 2.55 3.61
C THR A 72 6.40 2.23 4.88
N PHE A 73 5.87 2.59 6.05
CA PHE A 73 6.47 2.26 7.33
C PHE A 73 6.46 0.73 7.57
N GLN A 74 5.36 0.06 7.20
CA GLN A 74 5.28 -1.40 7.19
C GLN A 74 6.34 -2.03 6.26
N ASP A 75 6.54 -1.53 5.04
CA ASP A 75 7.63 -1.99 4.14
C ASP A 75 9.02 -1.76 4.76
N LYS A 76 9.23 -0.65 5.48
CA LYS A 76 10.49 -0.39 6.20
C LYS A 76 10.71 -1.39 7.33
N LEU A 77 9.69 -1.66 8.14
CA LEU A 77 9.80 -2.55 9.29
C LEU A 77 10.14 -3.97 8.85
N PHE A 78 9.48 -4.48 7.80
CA PHE A 78 9.76 -5.79 7.22
C PHE A 78 11.16 -5.93 6.61
N LYS A 79 11.80 -4.84 6.19
CA LYS A 79 13.15 -4.87 5.59
C LYS A 79 14.27 -4.59 6.57
N GLY A 80 14.00 -3.83 7.63
CA GLY A 80 14.99 -3.43 8.63
C GLY A 80 15.08 -4.36 9.83
N TYR A 81 14.04 -5.17 10.10
CA TYR A 81 13.95 -6.08 11.23
C TYR A 81 13.45 -7.43 10.75
N ASP A 82 13.91 -8.53 11.37
CA ASP A 82 13.37 -9.87 11.15
C ASP A 82 11.99 -9.98 11.83
N MET A 83 11.02 -9.28 11.23
CA MET A 83 9.67 -9.12 11.75
C MET A 83 8.76 -10.15 11.11
N GLU A 84 8.18 -11.01 11.94
CA GLU A 84 7.16 -11.94 11.49
C GLU A 84 5.88 -11.21 11.09
N ILE A 85 5.22 -11.65 10.00
CA ILE A 85 3.94 -11.09 9.55
C ILE A 85 2.90 -11.09 10.67
N HIS A 86 2.81 -12.18 11.44
CA HIS A 86 1.85 -12.34 12.51
C HIS A 86 2.02 -11.26 13.58
N ASN A 87 3.27 -11.01 13.99
CA ASN A 87 3.58 -10.02 15.01
C ASN A 87 3.23 -8.59 14.55
N GLN A 88 3.55 -8.26 13.30
CA GLN A 88 3.23 -6.95 12.75
C GLN A 88 1.73 -6.71 12.61
N ILE A 89 0.96 -7.69 12.12
CA ILE A 89 -0.49 -7.58 12.01
C ILE A 89 -1.10 -7.43 13.40
N PHE A 90 -0.67 -8.25 14.36
CA PHE A 90 -1.18 -8.20 15.73
C PHE A 90 -1.00 -6.81 16.35
N TYR A 91 0.21 -6.25 16.31
CA TYR A 91 0.47 -4.92 16.87
C TYR A 91 -0.24 -3.79 16.12
N THR A 92 -0.30 -3.87 14.79
CA THR A 92 -0.98 -2.84 13.98
C THR A 92 -2.48 -2.83 14.29
N THR A 93 -3.13 -4.00 14.30
CA THR A 93 -4.56 -4.14 14.56
C THR A 93 -4.91 -3.85 16.02
N LEU A 94 -4.06 -4.22 16.98
CA LEU A 94 -4.22 -3.85 18.39
C LEU A 94 -4.17 -2.33 18.57
N CYS A 95 -3.19 -1.66 17.95
CA CYS A 95 -3.10 -0.20 17.97
C CYS A 95 -4.35 0.45 17.35
N SER A 96 -4.80 -0.04 16.18
CA SER A 96 -6.03 0.43 15.55
C SER A 96 -7.25 0.23 16.45
N CYS A 97 -7.36 -0.92 17.13
CA CYS A 97 -8.45 -1.20 18.08
C CYS A 97 -8.45 -0.20 19.24
N VAL A 98 -7.29 0.07 19.86
CA VAL A 98 -7.17 1.04 20.96
C VAL A 98 -7.54 2.45 20.50
N LEU A 99 -7.10 2.87 19.32
CA LEU A 99 -7.44 4.18 18.76
C LEU A 99 -8.95 4.30 18.46
N SER A 100 -9.54 3.27 17.84
CA SER A 100 -10.98 3.24 17.56
C SER A 100 -11.81 3.23 18.84
N LEU A 101 -11.42 2.45 19.86
CA LEU A 101 -12.11 2.43 21.15
C LEU A 101 -12.02 3.77 21.87
N SER A 102 -10.82 4.39 21.85
CA SER A 102 -10.61 5.71 22.44
C SER A 102 -11.49 6.77 21.75
N GLY A 103 -11.59 6.74 20.42
CA GLY A 103 -12.50 7.61 19.67
C GLY A 103 -13.96 7.44 20.09
N LEU A 104 -14.42 6.19 20.21
CA LEU A 104 -15.79 5.88 20.60
C LEU A 104 -16.13 6.31 22.04
N ILE A 105 -15.16 6.24 22.95
CA ILE A 105 -15.28 6.72 24.33
C ILE A 105 -15.36 8.25 24.36
N LEU A 106 -14.52 8.94 23.59
CA LEU A 106 -14.50 10.41 23.54
C LEU A 106 -15.79 11.00 22.97
N GLU A 107 -16.43 10.32 22.02
CA GLU A 107 -17.75 10.70 21.49
C GLU A 107 -18.91 10.31 22.42
N GLY A 108 -18.69 9.48 23.43
CA GLY A 108 -19.71 9.03 24.37
C GLY A 108 -20.71 8.01 23.81
N HIS A 109 -20.46 7.47 22.62
CA HIS A 109 -21.38 6.55 21.92
C HIS A 109 -21.16 5.07 22.24
N LEU A 110 -20.17 4.72 23.06
CA LEU A 110 -19.81 3.33 23.37
C LEU A 110 -20.99 2.51 23.92
N PHE A 111 -21.68 3.04 24.94
CA PHE A 111 -22.78 2.32 25.58
C PHE A 111 -23.97 2.13 24.65
N LEU A 112 -24.26 3.13 23.81
CA LEU A 112 -25.33 3.07 22.81
C LEU A 112 -25.02 2.01 21.73
N ALA A 113 -23.77 1.93 21.29
CA ALA A 113 -23.34 0.92 20.31
C ALA A 113 -23.47 -0.50 20.86
N ILE A 114 -23.11 -0.72 22.14
CA ILE A 114 -23.24 -2.04 22.78
C ILE A 114 -24.72 -2.43 22.92
N ASP A 115 -25.58 -1.50 23.36
CA ASP A 115 -27.01 -1.74 23.50
C ASP A 115 -27.67 -2.09 22.16
N PHE A 116 -27.27 -1.40 21.08
CA PHE A 116 -27.75 -1.66 19.73
C PHE A 116 -27.38 -3.06 19.24
N VAL A 117 -26.11 -3.47 19.40
CA VAL A 117 -25.65 -4.81 18.98
C VAL A 117 -26.32 -5.91 19.81
N TYR A 118 -26.60 -5.64 21.10
CA TYR A 118 -27.29 -6.59 21.96
C TYR A 118 -28.76 -6.81 21.54
N HIS A 119 -29.47 -5.75 21.13
CA HIS A 119 -30.85 -5.84 20.67
C HIS A 119 -30.99 -6.40 19.24
N HIS A 120 -29.96 -6.28 18.41
CA HIS A 120 -29.97 -6.73 17.01
C HIS A 120 -28.92 -7.80 16.75
N LEU A 121 -29.29 -9.07 16.98
CA LEU A 121 -28.39 -10.21 16.75
C LEU A 121 -27.92 -10.35 15.29
N ASP A 122 -28.72 -9.91 14.31
CA ASP A 122 -28.30 -9.89 12.90
C ASP A 122 -27.08 -8.98 12.68
N CYS A 123 -27.05 -7.82 13.37
CA CYS A 123 -25.93 -6.89 13.32
C CYS A 123 -24.65 -7.51 13.90
N PHE A 124 -24.78 -8.34 14.94
CA PHE A 124 -23.63 -9.06 15.50
C PHE A 124 -23.00 -10.01 14.46
N PHE A 125 -23.83 -10.72 13.68
CA PHE A 125 -23.32 -11.60 12.62
C PHE A 125 -22.64 -10.80 11.49
N ASP A 126 -23.20 -9.67 11.08
CA ASP A 126 -22.57 -8.78 10.10
C ASP A 126 -21.21 -8.27 10.58
N VAL A 127 -21.12 -7.86 11.85
CA VAL A 127 -19.85 -7.41 12.47
C VAL A 127 -18.83 -8.54 12.54
N ALA A 128 -19.25 -9.76 12.91
CA ALA A 128 -18.37 -10.92 12.97
C ALA A 128 -17.86 -11.32 11.58
N LEU A 129 -18.74 -11.33 10.57
CA LEU A 129 -18.37 -11.59 9.18
C LEU A 129 -17.42 -10.52 8.65
N LEU A 130 -17.72 -9.24 8.88
CA LEU A 130 -16.86 -8.13 8.49
C LEU A 130 -15.47 -8.25 9.13
N SER A 131 -15.40 -8.60 10.42
CA SER A 131 -14.15 -8.76 11.17
C SER A 131 -13.30 -9.93 10.65
N THR A 132 -13.91 -11.09 10.38
CA THR A 132 -13.18 -12.25 9.83
C THR A 132 -12.63 -11.98 8.44
N VAL A 133 -13.42 -11.34 7.57
CA VAL A 133 -12.98 -10.93 6.23
C VAL A 133 -11.91 -9.84 6.30
N ALA A 134 -12.05 -8.86 7.19
CA ALA A 134 -11.07 -7.80 7.39
C ALA A 134 -9.73 -8.37 7.86
N THR A 135 -9.74 -9.26 8.85
CA THR A 135 -8.55 -9.93 9.37
C THR A 135 -7.87 -10.75 8.27
N THR A 136 -8.64 -11.54 7.53
CA THR A 136 -8.14 -12.32 6.39
C THR A 136 -7.50 -11.41 5.34
N SER A 137 -8.13 -10.28 5.03
CA SER A 137 -7.60 -9.28 4.10
C SER A 137 -6.29 -8.64 4.59
N GLN A 138 -6.17 -8.37 5.89
CA GLN A 138 -4.94 -7.83 6.49
C GLN A 138 -3.73 -8.77 6.34
N PHE A 139 -3.95 -10.08 6.40
CA PHE A 139 -2.91 -11.07 6.10
C PHE A 139 -2.42 -10.94 4.65
N PHE A 140 -3.34 -10.85 3.69
CA PHE A 140 -2.98 -10.66 2.28
C PHE A 140 -2.26 -9.33 2.03
N ILE A 141 -2.71 -8.25 2.66
CA ILE A 141 -2.09 -6.92 2.54
C ILE A 141 -0.66 -6.97 3.08
N SER A 142 -0.47 -7.47 4.29
CA SER A 142 0.85 -7.52 4.94
C SER A 142 1.81 -8.45 4.19
N TYR A 143 1.32 -9.60 3.72
CA TYR A 143 2.10 -10.50 2.87
C TYR A 143 2.54 -9.84 1.56
N THR A 144 1.63 -9.09 0.93
CA THR A 144 1.92 -8.35 -0.31
C THR A 144 2.97 -7.26 -0.07
N ILE A 145 2.86 -6.51 1.02
CA ILE A 145 3.84 -5.47 1.36
C ILE A 145 5.20 -6.09 1.67
N ARG A 146 5.26 -7.18 2.45
CA ARG A 146 6.51 -7.88 2.75
C ARG A 146 7.21 -8.38 1.48
N THR A 147 6.44 -9.00 0.58
CA THR A 147 6.99 -9.66 -0.61
C THR A 147 7.31 -8.68 -1.74
N PHE A 148 6.42 -7.72 -2.02
CA PHE A 148 6.51 -6.86 -3.20
C PHE A 148 6.72 -5.36 -2.88
N GLY A 149 6.70 -4.99 -1.61
CA GLY A 149 6.86 -3.61 -1.12
C GLY A 149 5.61 -2.74 -1.21
N ALA A 150 5.63 -1.62 -0.48
CA ALA A 150 4.51 -0.67 -0.37
C ALA A 150 4.07 -0.08 -1.73
N LEU A 151 5.03 0.16 -2.62
CA LEU A 151 4.75 0.76 -3.92
C LEU A 151 3.90 -0.15 -4.82
N THR A 152 4.19 -1.45 -4.80
CA THR A 152 3.42 -2.46 -5.55
C THR A 152 2.03 -2.61 -4.94
N PHE A 153 1.95 -2.65 -3.61
CA PHE A 153 0.68 -2.66 -2.89
C PHE A 153 -0.22 -1.48 -3.29
N ALA A 154 0.31 -0.26 -3.29
CA ALA A 154 -0.42 0.93 -3.74
C ALA A 154 -0.89 0.83 -5.20
N THR A 155 -0.14 0.13 -6.05
CA THR A 155 -0.50 -0.10 -7.46
C THR A 155 -1.66 -1.08 -7.57
N ILE A 156 -1.62 -2.17 -6.80
CA ILE A 156 -2.69 -3.17 -6.74
C ILE A 156 -3.98 -2.52 -6.22
N MET A 157 -3.91 -1.70 -5.17
CA MET A 157 -5.06 -0.97 -4.65
C MET A 157 -5.69 -0.05 -5.70
N THR A 158 -4.88 0.78 -6.37
CA THR A 158 -5.37 1.67 -7.43
C THR A 158 -5.97 0.87 -8.59
N THR A 159 -5.32 -0.22 -9.01
CA THR A 159 -5.84 -1.09 -10.08
C THR A 159 -7.20 -1.68 -9.70
N ARG A 160 -7.31 -2.26 -8.49
CA ARG A 160 -8.56 -2.81 -7.97
C ARG A 160 -9.67 -1.77 -7.98
N GLN A 161 -9.40 -0.58 -7.44
CA GLN A 161 -10.39 0.49 -7.35
C GLN A 161 -10.90 0.91 -8.73
N LEU A 162 -10.00 1.03 -9.70
CA LEU A 162 -10.36 1.45 -11.05
C LEU A 162 -11.09 0.37 -11.83
N VAL A 163 -10.67 -0.89 -11.72
CA VAL A 163 -11.39 -2.02 -12.32
C VAL A 163 -12.81 -2.09 -11.76
N SER A 164 -12.98 -1.93 -10.44
CA SER A 164 -14.32 -1.89 -9.82
C SER A 164 -15.16 -0.73 -10.35
N ILE A 165 -14.59 0.45 -10.53
CA ILE A 165 -15.29 1.61 -11.09
C ILE A 165 -15.72 1.35 -12.53
N VAL A 166 -14.81 0.88 -13.39
CA VAL A 166 -15.12 0.59 -14.80
C VAL A 166 -16.16 -0.51 -14.91
N LEU A 167 -16.02 -1.59 -14.14
CA LEU A 167 -16.99 -2.68 -14.10
C LEU A 167 -18.37 -2.20 -13.65
N SER A 168 -18.42 -1.32 -12.64
CA SER A 168 -19.66 -0.68 -12.18
C SER A 168 -20.32 0.11 -13.32
N CYS A 169 -19.58 0.96 -14.04
CA CYS A 169 -20.13 1.72 -15.16
C CYS A 169 -20.66 0.81 -16.28
N VAL A 170 -19.95 -0.27 -16.59
CA VAL A 170 -20.38 -1.26 -17.60
C VAL A 170 -21.64 -2.01 -17.15
N TRP A 171 -21.68 -2.44 -15.88
CA TRP A 171 -22.79 -3.22 -15.32
C TRP A 171 -24.07 -2.39 -15.19
N PHE A 172 -23.97 -1.15 -14.70
CA PHE A 172 -25.10 -0.23 -14.53
C PHE A 172 -25.52 0.46 -15.84
N ARG A 173 -24.87 0.15 -16.97
CA ARG A 173 -25.17 0.71 -18.31
C ARG A 173 -25.23 2.24 -18.34
N HIS A 174 -24.38 2.92 -17.56
CA HIS A 174 -24.20 4.36 -17.77
C HIS A 174 -23.47 4.57 -19.11
N PRO A 175 -23.95 5.48 -19.99
CA PRO A 175 -23.26 5.76 -21.23
C PRO A 175 -21.87 6.31 -20.89
N LEU A 176 -20.82 5.51 -21.13
CA LEU A 176 -19.45 5.93 -20.90
C LEU A 176 -19.09 7.03 -21.90
N SER A 177 -18.58 8.16 -21.41
CA SER A 177 -18.09 9.23 -22.27
C SER A 177 -16.92 8.73 -23.10
N TRP A 178 -16.77 9.27 -24.31
CA TRP A 178 -15.55 9.09 -25.09
C TRP A 178 -14.31 9.53 -24.27
N GLU A 179 -14.46 10.55 -23.43
CA GLU A 179 -13.41 11.04 -22.52
C GLU A 179 -13.07 10.03 -21.41
N GLN A 180 -14.07 9.33 -20.87
CA GLN A 180 -13.87 8.26 -19.87
C GLN A 180 -13.19 7.04 -20.47
N CYS A 181 -13.49 6.72 -21.73
CA CYS A 181 -12.80 5.67 -22.47
C CYS A 181 -11.30 5.99 -22.61
N ILE A 182 -10.97 7.22 -23.03
CA ILE A 182 -9.58 7.69 -23.12
C ILE A 182 -8.90 7.65 -21.74
N GLY A 183 -9.56 8.17 -20.69
CA GLY A 183 -9.05 8.13 -19.32
C GLY A 183 -8.73 6.71 -18.86
N SER A 184 -9.64 5.75 -19.10
CA SER A 184 -9.44 4.33 -18.77
C SER A 184 -8.23 3.74 -19.49
N VAL A 185 -8.12 3.94 -20.81
CA VAL A 185 -6.97 3.46 -21.61
C VAL A 185 -5.65 4.04 -21.09
N ILE A 186 -5.62 5.33 -20.75
CA ILE A 186 -4.44 5.99 -20.18
C ILE A 186 -4.03 5.34 -18.85
N VAL A 187 -4.99 5.10 -17.94
CA VAL A 187 -4.64 4.52 -16.63
C VAL A 187 -4.19 3.07 -16.75
N PHE A 188 -4.91 2.23 -17.50
CA PHE A 188 -4.49 0.85 -17.72
C PHE A 188 -3.13 0.80 -18.43
N GLY A 189 -2.94 1.61 -19.47
CA GLY A 189 -1.67 1.73 -20.18
C GLY A 189 -0.51 2.09 -19.25
N ALA A 190 -0.69 3.10 -18.39
CA ALA A 190 0.32 3.52 -17.42
C ALA A 190 0.63 2.42 -16.40
N LEU A 191 -0.39 1.74 -15.85
CA LEU A 191 -0.24 0.65 -14.88
C LEU A 191 0.47 -0.57 -15.48
N TYR A 192 0.08 -1.00 -16.69
CA TYR A 192 0.71 -2.12 -17.38
C TYR A 192 2.17 -1.82 -17.68
N THR A 193 2.43 -0.65 -18.29
CA THR A 193 3.78 -0.23 -18.62
C THR A 193 4.66 -0.23 -17.37
N ARG A 194 4.17 0.32 -16.26
CA ARG A 194 4.87 0.26 -14.96
C ARG A 194 5.22 -1.15 -14.51
N SER A 195 4.26 -2.07 -14.57
CA SER A 195 4.43 -3.46 -14.17
C SER A 195 5.50 -4.16 -15.01
N PHE A 196 5.49 -3.92 -16.32
CA PHE A 196 6.53 -4.43 -17.24
C PHE A 196 7.91 -3.87 -16.91
N PHE A 197 8.05 -2.56 -16.73
CA PHE A 197 9.35 -1.95 -16.40
C PHE A 197 9.90 -2.41 -15.04
N LYS A 198 9.02 -2.63 -14.06
CA LYS A 198 9.43 -3.21 -12.77
C LYS A 198 10.02 -4.60 -12.97
N LYS A 199 9.31 -5.49 -13.69
CA LYS A 199 9.79 -6.86 -13.97
C LYS A 199 11.14 -6.86 -14.70
N VAL A 200 11.32 -5.96 -15.67
CA VAL A 200 12.58 -5.83 -16.41
C VAL A 200 13.71 -5.36 -15.48
N SER A 201 13.46 -4.38 -14.62
CA SER A 201 14.44 -3.87 -13.65
C SER A 201 14.85 -4.93 -12.61
N GLU A 202 13.92 -5.79 -12.20
CA GLU A 202 14.20 -6.93 -11.30
C GLU A 202 15.00 -8.04 -12.00
N LYS A 203 14.68 -8.35 -13.26
CA LYS A 203 15.42 -9.35 -14.06
C LYS A 203 16.86 -8.91 -14.40
N LEU A 204 17.11 -7.60 -14.48
CA LEU A 204 18.43 -7.03 -14.80
C LEU A 204 19.36 -6.89 -13.59
N ARG A 205 18.91 -7.19 -12.36
CA ARG A 205 19.81 -7.33 -11.20
C ARG A 205 20.26 -8.79 -11.15
N PRO A 206 21.52 -9.12 -11.49
CA PRO A 206 22.03 -10.47 -11.31
C PRO A 206 21.94 -10.81 -9.82
N SER A 207 21.44 -12.00 -9.50
CA SER A 207 21.42 -12.54 -8.14
C SER A 207 22.84 -12.55 -7.58
N GLU A 208 23.16 -11.63 -6.66
CA GLU A 208 24.28 -11.82 -5.75
C GLU A 208 23.93 -12.97 -4.82
N HIS A 209 24.28 -14.19 -5.25
CA HIS A 209 24.45 -15.32 -4.34
C HIS A 209 25.50 -14.93 -3.29
N PRO A 210 25.28 -15.13 -1.98
CA PRO A 210 26.34 -14.96 -1.01
C PRO A 210 27.41 -16.02 -1.29
N MET A 211 28.55 -15.61 -1.85
CA MET A 211 29.73 -16.45 -2.03
C MET A 211 30.45 -16.56 -0.68
N GLU A 212 29.84 -17.26 0.27
CA GLU A 212 30.53 -17.78 1.44
C GLU A 212 31.18 -19.11 1.01
N ASN A 213 32.47 -19.06 0.64
CA ASN A 213 33.47 -20.14 0.77
C ASN A 213 34.66 -19.92 -0.18
N MET A 214 35.58 -19.01 0.14
CA MET A 214 36.95 -19.09 -0.40
C MET A 214 37.99 -18.31 0.43
N HIS A 215 38.01 -18.45 1.76
CA HIS A 215 39.07 -17.84 2.57
C HIS A 215 39.71 -18.71 3.67
N ASN A 216 39.49 -20.02 3.68
CA ASN A 216 40.10 -20.91 4.70
C ASN A 216 41.14 -21.90 4.17
N GLY A 217 41.59 -21.79 2.91
CA GLY A 217 42.61 -22.69 2.34
C GLY A 217 44.05 -22.17 2.37
N ALA A 218 44.27 -20.86 2.57
CA ALA A 218 45.59 -20.25 2.38
C ALA A 218 46.39 -20.06 3.69
N SER A 219 45.75 -20.16 4.86
CA SER A 219 46.41 -19.88 6.15
C SER A 219 47.16 -21.07 6.75
N SER A 220 47.12 -22.27 6.13
CA SER A 220 47.83 -23.45 6.64
C SER A 220 49.25 -23.64 6.07
N LEU A 221 49.66 -22.86 5.05
CA LEU A 221 50.94 -23.06 4.35
C LEU A 221 52.07 -22.09 4.75
N MET A 222 51.82 -21.16 5.67
CA MET A 222 52.82 -20.13 6.07
C MET A 222 53.30 -20.22 7.53
N LYS A 223 53.03 -21.32 8.23
CA LYS A 223 53.51 -21.52 9.61
C LYS A 223 54.41 -22.75 9.71
N GLY A 224 55.55 -22.72 9.03
CA GLY A 224 56.50 -23.82 9.06
C GLY A 224 57.85 -23.51 8.43
N SER A 225 58.64 -22.59 9.02
CA SER A 225 60.11 -22.58 8.90
C SER A 225 60.74 -21.35 9.57
N SER A 226 61.31 -21.49 10.78
CA SER A 226 62.73 -21.21 11.06
C SER A 226 63.08 -21.32 12.57
N PRO A 227 64.36 -21.62 12.91
CA PRO A 227 64.76 -22.27 14.16
C PRO A 227 65.51 -21.36 15.17
N ARG A 228 65.73 -21.92 16.37
CA ARG A 228 66.86 -21.79 17.35
C ARG A 228 67.83 -20.60 17.13
N GLY A 229 68.26 -19.84 18.12
CA GLY A 229 68.47 -20.07 19.56
C GLY A 229 69.70 -19.25 20.00
N GLY A 230 69.93 -19.06 21.30
CA GLY A 230 71.21 -18.55 21.81
C GLY A 230 71.13 -17.70 23.08
N GLU A 231 71.10 -18.37 24.22
CA GLU A 231 71.65 -17.93 25.53
C GLU A 231 73.17 -17.66 25.43
N PRO A 232 73.85 -17.01 26.41
CA PRO A 232 73.64 -17.07 27.87
C PRO A 232 73.42 -15.74 28.61
#